data_AF-A0A661B8P1-F1
#
_entry.id   AF-A0A661B8P1-F1
#
_cell.length_a   1.000
_cell.length_b   1.000
_cell.length_c   1.000
_cell.angle_alpha   90.00
_cell.angle_beta   90.00
_cell.angle_gamma   90.00
#
_symmetry.space_group_name_H-M   'P 1'
#
loop_
_entity.id
_entity.type
_entity.pdbx_description
1 polymer ?
#
loop_
_entity_poly.entity_id
_entity_poly.type
_entity_poly.pdbx_seq_one_letter_code
_entity_poly.pdbx_strand_id
1 'polypeptide(L)'
;MQVELGKQNTELAQKIIELSGTNVESCYQCGECSAGCPSAFEMDLLPNQINALLNMGDADRVLNSNTIWFCAACFQCESRCPHGIDIAKVCEAARQVILRGNVDRIELWREGELERVPAVALVSAGRKFTA
;
A
#
# COMPACT_ATOMS: atom_id res chain seq x y z
N MET A 1 -25.68 3.27 13.59
CA MET A 1 -24.35 3.48 12.98
C MET A 1 -24.56 3.42 11.47
N GLN A 2 -24.70 4.57 10.82
CA GLN A 2 -24.80 4.62 9.35
C GLN A 2 -23.37 4.48 8.82
N VAL A 3 -23.10 3.39 8.12
CA VAL A 3 -21.85 3.25 7.35
C VAL A 3 -22.07 4.06 6.08
N GLU A 4 -21.48 5.26 6.02
CA GLU A 4 -21.38 6.01 4.76
C GLU A 4 -20.51 5.18 3.80
N LEU A 5 -21.15 4.54 2.83
CA LEU A 5 -20.46 3.87 1.74
C LEU A 5 -19.82 4.97 0.88
N GLY A 6 -18.49 5.09 0.95
CA GLY A 6 -17.72 5.99 0.09
C GLY A 6 -17.97 5.73 -1.39
N LYS A 7 -17.65 6.70 -2.24
CA LYS A 7 -17.69 6.53 -3.71
C LYS A 7 -16.96 5.24 -4.08
N GLN A 8 -17.69 4.26 -4.62
CA GLN A 8 -17.09 3.01 -5.06
C GLN A 8 -16.37 3.25 -6.39
N ASN A 9 -15.07 2.99 -6.40
CA ASN A 9 -14.23 2.98 -7.58
C ASN A 9 -13.75 1.55 -7.84
N THR A 10 -14.71 0.70 -8.22
CA THR A 10 -14.50 -0.73 -8.42
C THR A 10 -13.48 -1.03 -9.52
N GLU A 11 -13.40 -0.19 -10.56
CA GLU A 11 -12.40 -0.34 -11.62
C GLU A 11 -10.97 -0.14 -11.10
N LEU A 12 -10.72 0.88 -10.27
CA LEU A 12 -9.42 1.06 -9.64
C LEU A 12 -9.10 -0.06 -8.65
N ALA A 13 -10.08 -0.52 -7.87
CA ALA A 13 -9.88 -1.62 -6.95
C ALA A 13 -9.46 -2.89 -7.70
N GLN A 14 -10.17 -3.22 -8.79
CA GLN A 14 -9.85 -4.36 -9.64
C GLN A 14 -8.46 -4.24 -10.26
N LYS A 15 -8.07 -3.05 -10.70
CA LYS A 15 -6.73 -2.79 -11.24
C LYS A 15 -5.63 -3.03 -10.21
N ILE A 16 -5.83 -2.59 -8.95
CA ILE A 16 -4.87 -2.85 -7.86
C ILE A 16 -4.77 -4.35 -7.60
N ILE A 17 -5.90 -5.06 -7.55
CA ILE A 17 -5.96 -6.51 -7.34
C ILE A 17 -5.20 -7.24 -8.46
N GLU A 18 -5.47 -6.90 -9.72
CA GLU A 18 -4.80 -7.48 -10.89
C GLU A 18 -3.29 -7.26 -10.86
N LEU A 19 -2.85 -6.02 -10.62
CA LEU A 19 -1.42 -5.68 -10.53
C LEU A 19 -0.73 -6.38 -9.36
N SER A 20 -1.43 -6.61 -8.25
CA SER A 20 -0.88 -7.30 -7.09
C SER A 20 -0.72 -8.81 -7.31
N GLY A 21 -1.51 -9.40 -8.21
CA GLY A 21 -1.56 -10.86 -8.42
C GLY A 21 -2.08 -11.65 -7.22
N THR A 22 -2.74 -10.98 -6.28
CA THR A 22 -3.26 -11.57 -5.03
C THR A 22 -4.77 -11.67 -5.07
N ASN A 23 -5.33 -12.78 -4.58
CA ASN A 23 -6.78 -12.90 -4.38
C ASN A 23 -7.20 -12.24 -3.07
N VAL A 24 -7.63 -10.97 -3.12
CA VAL A 24 -8.06 -10.21 -1.93
C VAL A 24 -9.45 -10.65 -1.44
N GLU A 25 -10.27 -11.23 -2.32
CA GLU A 25 -11.64 -11.66 -2.02
C GLU A 25 -11.68 -12.84 -1.05
N SER A 26 -10.61 -13.64 -0.97
CA SER A 26 -10.50 -14.74 0.01
C SER A 26 -10.27 -14.26 1.45
N CYS A 27 -10.15 -12.95 1.69
CA CYS A 27 -9.92 -12.40 3.01
C CYS A 27 -11.18 -12.46 3.89
N TYR A 28 -11.14 -13.22 4.98
CA TYR A 28 -12.21 -13.26 6.00
C TYR A 28 -11.93 -12.39 7.24
N GLN A 29 -10.96 -11.48 7.16
CA GLN A 29 -10.66 -10.48 8.22
C GLN A 29 -10.18 -11.07 9.57
N CYS A 30 -9.31 -12.08 9.55
CA CYS A 30 -8.72 -12.64 10.78
C CYS A 30 -7.79 -11.68 11.56
N GLY A 31 -7.18 -10.70 10.89
CA GLY A 31 -6.30 -9.71 11.53
C GLY A 31 -4.84 -10.12 11.77
N GLU A 32 -4.43 -11.36 11.45
CA GLU A 32 -3.05 -11.85 11.65
C GLU A 32 -1.99 -10.96 10.97
N CYS A 33 -2.29 -10.50 9.75
CA CYS A 33 -1.41 -9.61 9.01
C CYS A 33 -1.19 -8.26 9.73
N SER A 34 -2.21 -7.74 10.40
CA SER A 34 -2.16 -6.47 11.11
C SER A 34 -1.44 -6.62 12.45
N ALA A 35 -1.71 -7.70 13.19
CA ALA A 35 -1.01 -8.02 14.43
C ALA A 35 0.49 -8.29 14.19
N GLY A 36 0.86 -8.91 13.06
CA GLY A 36 2.24 -9.21 12.71
C GLY A 36 3.00 -8.05 12.06
N CYS A 37 2.35 -6.95 11.68
CA CYS A 37 3.01 -5.88 10.95
C CYS A 37 3.87 -5.01 11.89
N PRO A 38 5.20 -4.94 11.70
CA PRO A 38 6.08 -4.16 12.59
C PRO A 38 5.84 -2.66 12.48
N SER A 39 5.27 -2.17 11.37
CA SER A 39 5.02 -0.75 11.11
C SER A 39 3.56 -0.35 11.33
N ALA A 40 2.72 -1.24 11.89
CA ALA A 40 1.28 -0.99 12.06
C ALA A 40 0.97 0.28 12.87
N PHE A 41 1.86 0.65 13.80
CA PHE A 41 1.66 1.81 14.67
C PHE A 41 1.79 3.17 13.96
N GLU A 42 2.45 3.23 12.79
CA GLU A 42 2.56 4.44 11.95
C GLU A 42 1.55 4.45 10.79
N MET A 43 0.78 3.38 10.64
CA MET A 43 -0.18 3.19 9.55
C MET A 43 -1.55 3.77 9.94
N ASP A 44 -2.18 4.48 9.00
CA ASP A 44 -3.55 5.00 9.15
C ASP A 44 -4.60 3.94 8.80
N LEU A 45 -4.26 2.99 7.94
CA LEU A 45 -5.02 1.77 7.67
C LEU A 45 -4.19 0.54 8.03
N LEU A 46 -4.75 -0.35 8.83
CA LEU A 46 -4.12 -1.64 9.10
C LEU A 46 -4.14 -2.53 7.84
N PRO A 47 -3.18 -3.45 7.66
CA PRO A 47 -3.12 -4.35 6.51
C PRO A 47 -4.45 -5.05 6.16
N ASN A 48 -5.16 -5.59 7.15
CA ASN A 48 -6.46 -6.25 6.90
C ASN A 48 -7.54 -5.28 6.40
N GLN A 49 -7.49 -4.00 6.83
CA GLN A 49 -8.43 -2.97 6.40
C GLN A 49 -8.24 -2.59 4.94
N ILE A 50 -7.01 -2.64 4.41
CA ILE A 50 -6.75 -2.47 2.96
C ILE A 50 -7.54 -3.50 2.17
N ASN A 51 -7.47 -4.78 2.56
CA ASN A 51 -8.21 -5.85 1.89
C ASN A 51 -9.72 -5.62 1.96
N ALA A 52 -10.23 -5.19 3.12
CA ALA A 52 -11.64 -4.88 3.29
C ALA A 52 -12.09 -3.76 2.34
N LEU A 53 -11.32 -2.68 2.24
CA LEU A 53 -11.64 -1.55 1.36
C LEU A 53 -11.61 -1.94 -0.11
N LEU A 54 -10.61 -2.73 -0.54
CA LEU A 54 -10.55 -3.23 -1.92
C LEU A 54 -11.72 -4.15 -2.25
N ASN A 55 -12.11 -5.05 -1.35
CA ASN A 55 -13.30 -5.90 -1.54
C ASN A 55 -14.60 -5.09 -1.60
N MET A 56 -14.64 -3.91 -0.97
CA MET A 56 -15.77 -2.99 -1.05
C MET A 56 -15.69 -2.04 -2.26
N GLY A 57 -14.64 -2.12 -3.08
CA GLY A 57 -14.42 -1.21 -4.20
C GLY A 57 -13.98 0.21 -3.80
N ASP A 58 -13.60 0.43 -2.54
CA ASP A 58 -13.19 1.74 -2.01
C ASP A 58 -11.66 1.94 -2.18
N ALA A 59 -11.21 1.91 -3.44
CA ALA A 59 -9.80 2.08 -3.78
C ALA A 59 -9.27 3.47 -3.44
N ASP A 60 -10.11 4.50 -3.50
CA ASP A 60 -9.71 5.88 -3.25
C ASP A 60 -9.20 6.06 -1.81
N ARG A 61 -9.82 5.42 -0.81
CA ARG A 61 -9.31 5.46 0.57
C ARG A 61 -7.97 4.74 0.72
N VAL A 62 -7.75 3.66 -0.02
CA VAL A 62 -6.46 2.94 -0.03
C VAL A 62 -5.38 3.82 -0.64
N LEU A 63 -5.65 4.44 -1.79
CA LEU A 63 -4.68 5.30 -2.50
C LEU A 63 -4.34 6.57 -1.71
N ASN A 64 -5.30 7.14 -0.99
CA ASN A 64 -5.08 8.32 -0.14
C ASN A 64 -4.44 7.98 1.22
N SER A 65 -4.28 6.70 1.55
CA SER A 65 -3.71 6.29 2.83
C SER A 65 -2.20 6.51 2.89
N ASN A 66 -1.72 6.76 4.11
CA ASN A 66 -0.30 6.74 4.42
C ASN A 66 0.28 5.31 4.41
N THR A 67 -0.55 4.31 4.71
CA THR A 67 -0.14 2.90 4.84
C THR A 67 0.65 2.35 3.65
N ILE A 68 0.23 2.62 2.41
CA ILE A 68 0.91 2.09 1.21
C ILE A 68 2.37 2.56 1.12
N TRP A 69 2.69 3.69 1.74
CA TRP A 69 4.02 4.27 1.80
C TRP A 69 4.82 3.84 3.03
N PHE A 70 4.19 3.52 4.16
CA PHE A 70 4.87 2.93 5.30
C PHE A 70 5.18 1.45 5.12
N CYS A 71 4.44 0.76 4.23
CA CYS A 71 4.73 -0.62 3.89
C CYS A 71 6.21 -0.80 3.51
N ALA A 72 6.92 -1.63 4.28
CA ALA A 72 8.32 -1.93 4.07
C ALA A 72 8.55 -3.12 3.10
N ALA A 73 7.48 -3.66 2.50
CA ALA A 73 7.53 -4.87 1.69
C ALA A 73 8.32 -6.01 2.36
N CYS A 74 8.07 -6.24 3.66
CA CYS A 74 8.74 -7.28 4.44
C CYS A 74 8.07 -8.66 4.35
N PHE A 75 6.93 -8.76 3.66
CA PHE A 75 6.15 -9.98 3.40
C PHE A 75 5.65 -10.77 4.63
N GLN A 76 5.83 -10.26 5.86
CA GLN A 76 5.32 -10.91 7.08
C GLN A 76 3.79 -11.15 7.04
N CYS A 77 3.05 -10.26 6.38
CA CYS A 77 1.60 -10.39 6.21
C CYS A 77 1.22 -11.59 5.34
N GLU A 78 2.01 -11.89 4.30
CA GLU A 78 1.81 -13.04 3.41
C GLU A 78 2.11 -14.34 4.15
N SER A 79 3.27 -14.41 4.81
CA SER A 79 3.74 -15.64 5.45
C SER A 79 2.87 -16.11 6.62
N ARG A 80 2.08 -15.20 7.20
CA ARG A 80 1.12 -15.49 8.27
C ARG A 80 -0.31 -15.69 7.76
N CYS A 81 -0.60 -15.31 6.52
CA CYS A 81 -1.95 -15.38 6.01
C CYS A 81 -2.35 -16.84 5.74
N PRO A 82 -3.42 -17.37 6.36
CA PRO A 82 -3.88 -18.73 6.07
C PRO A 82 -4.41 -18.90 4.63
N HIS A 83 -4.69 -17.81 3.93
CA HIS A 83 -5.09 -17.79 2.51
C HIS A 83 -3.99 -17.31 1.55
N GLY A 84 -2.78 -17.06 2.04
CA GLY A 84 -1.67 -16.61 1.19
C GLY A 84 -1.88 -15.22 0.55
N ILE A 85 -2.63 -14.33 1.21
CA ILE A 85 -2.86 -12.97 0.71
C ILE A 85 -1.60 -12.13 0.90
N ASP A 86 -0.99 -11.72 -0.21
CA ASP A 86 0.20 -10.87 -0.20
C ASP A 86 -0.17 -9.38 -0.21
N ILE A 87 -0.37 -8.82 0.99
CA ILE A 87 -0.73 -7.40 1.18
C ILE A 87 0.47 -6.49 0.85
N ALA A 88 1.71 -6.99 0.92
CA ALA A 88 2.87 -6.21 0.50
C ALA A 88 2.81 -5.90 -1.00
N LYS A 89 2.45 -6.89 -1.83
CA LYS A 89 2.18 -6.66 -3.27
C LYS A 89 0.99 -5.76 -3.52
N VAL A 90 -0.07 -5.86 -2.71
CA VAL A 90 -1.22 -4.95 -2.80
C VAL A 90 -0.81 -3.49 -2.55
N CYS A 91 -0.01 -3.24 -1.51
CA CYS A 91 0.54 -1.91 -1.23
C CYS A 91 1.46 -1.39 -2.35
N GLU A 92 2.32 -2.26 -2.90
CA GLU A 92 3.15 -1.90 -4.07
C GLU A 92 2.27 -1.55 -5.28
N ALA A 93 1.28 -2.39 -5.61
CA ALA A 93 0.36 -2.14 -6.72
C ALA A 93 -0.38 -0.80 -6.56
N ALA A 94 -0.88 -0.50 -5.36
CA ALA A 94 -1.50 0.78 -5.06
C ALA A 94 -0.53 1.96 -5.27
N ARG A 95 0.73 1.86 -4.81
CA ARG A 95 1.75 2.89 -5.09
C ARG A 95 2.03 3.04 -6.58
N GLN A 96 2.16 1.95 -7.32
CA GLN A 96 2.39 1.98 -8.76
C GLN A 96 1.25 2.66 -9.52
N VAL A 97 0.01 2.52 -9.07
CA VAL A 97 -1.14 3.24 -9.65
C VAL A 97 -0.96 4.76 -9.53
N ILE A 98 -0.44 5.25 -8.39
CA ILE A 98 -0.17 6.69 -8.16
C ILE A 98 1.05 7.16 -8.96
N LEU A 99 2.18 6.46 -8.82
CA LEU A 99 3.45 6.86 -9.44
C LEU A 99 3.36 6.87 -10.97
N ARG A 100 2.64 5.91 -11.59
CA ARG A 100 2.40 5.91 -13.04
C ARG A 100 1.54 7.08 -13.52
N GLY A 101 0.94 7.84 -12.62
CA GLY A 101 0.30 9.12 -12.90
C GLY A 101 1.28 10.30 -12.98
N ASN A 102 2.61 10.06 -12.94
CA ASN A 102 3.66 11.07 -12.80
C ASN A 102 3.48 11.94 -11.54
N VAL A 103 3.09 11.30 -10.43
CA VAL A 103 2.90 11.97 -9.14
C VAL A 103 4.00 11.54 -8.18
N ASP A 104 4.96 12.42 -7.93
CA ASP A 104 6.01 12.22 -6.93
C ASP A 104 5.51 12.60 -5.53
N ARG A 105 5.85 11.77 -4.53
CA ARG A 105 5.54 12.07 -3.11
C ARG A 105 6.61 12.96 -2.47
N ILE A 106 7.83 12.91 -3.00
CA ILE A 106 8.94 13.74 -2.54
C ILE A 106 9.66 14.34 -3.75
N GLU A 107 10.25 15.51 -3.57
CA GLU A 107 11.18 16.07 -4.53
C GLU A 107 12.59 15.56 -4.19
N LEU A 108 13.09 14.62 -4.99
CA LEU A 108 14.35 13.92 -4.69
C LEU A 108 15.60 14.72 -5.12
N TRP A 109 15.54 15.38 -6.28
CA TRP A 109 16.70 16.02 -6.92
C TRP A 109 16.87 17.49 -6.52
N ARG A 110 16.84 17.76 -5.22
CA ARG A 110 17.14 19.10 -4.69
C ARG A 110 18.65 19.33 -4.63
N GLU A 111 19.06 20.57 -4.82
CA GLU A 111 20.46 20.96 -4.72
C GLU A 111 21.02 20.65 -3.31
N GLY A 112 22.20 20.04 -3.25
CA GLY A 112 22.86 19.69 -1.98
C GLY A 112 22.46 18.34 -1.35
N GLU A 113 21.54 17.57 -1.96
CA GLU A 113 21.11 16.27 -1.39
C GLU A 113 22.21 15.20 -1.48
N LEU A 114 23.03 15.19 -2.54
CA LEU A 114 24.13 14.24 -2.72
C LEU A 114 25.21 14.36 -1.63
N GLU A 115 25.39 15.56 -1.09
CA GLU A 115 26.30 15.86 0.02
C GLU A 115 25.67 15.56 1.37
N ARG A 116 24.33 15.65 1.48
CA ARG A 116 23.58 15.53 2.73
C ARG A 116 23.23 14.09 3.11
N VAL A 117 22.86 13.27 2.13
CA VAL A 117 22.37 11.91 2.38
C VAL A 117 23.20 10.85 1.66
N PRO A 118 23.37 9.65 2.26
CA PRO A 118 24.04 8.55 1.58
C PRO A 118 23.35 8.18 0.26
N ALA A 119 24.13 7.79 -0.75
CA ALA A 119 23.59 7.38 -2.07
C ALA A 119 22.51 6.29 -1.97
N VAL A 120 22.63 5.36 -1.01
CA VAL A 120 21.62 4.30 -0.78
C VAL A 120 20.26 4.88 -0.37
N ALA A 121 20.23 5.97 0.38
CA ALA A 121 19.00 6.63 0.77
C ALA A 121 18.33 7.29 -0.44
N LEU A 122 19.11 7.96 -1.31
CA LEU A 122 18.61 8.55 -2.54
C LEU A 122 18.00 7.50 -3.48
N VAL A 123 18.72 6.41 -3.75
CA VAL A 123 18.22 5.33 -4.61
C VAL A 123 16.97 4.68 -4.02
N SER A 124 16.95 4.42 -2.72
CA SER A 124 15.78 3.81 -2.06
C SER A 124 14.58 4.75 -2.09
N ALA A 125 14.79 6.05 -1.85
CA ALA A 125 13.75 7.04 -1.87
C ALA A 125 13.21 7.25 -3.30
N GLY A 126 14.06 7.32 -4.31
CA GLY A 126 13.63 7.40 -5.71
C GLY A 126 12.82 6.20 -6.14
N ARG A 127 13.23 4.98 -5.79
CA ARG A 127 12.44 3.77 -6.11
C ARG A 127 11.08 3.73 -5.43
N LYS A 128 10.95 4.34 -4.26
CA LYS A 128 9.74 4.21 -3.43
C LYS A 128 8.77 5.36 -3.60
N PHE A 129 9.25 6.58 -3.82
CA PHE A 129 8.47 7.81 -3.70
C PHE A 129 8.37 8.64 -4.99
N THR A 130 9.08 8.27 -6.05
CA THR A 130 9.06 9.01 -7.32
C THR A 130 8.70 8.11 -8.50
N ALA A 131 8.14 8.72 -9.55
CA ALA A 131 7.73 8.09 -10.81
C ALA A 131 8.92 7.80 -11.75
#